data_AF-W8ATR1-F1
#
_entry.id   AF-W8ATR1-F1
#
_cell.length_a   1.000
_cell.length_b   1.000
_cell.length_c   1.000
_cell.angle_alpha   90.00
_cell.angle_beta   90.00
_cell.angle_gamma   90.00
#
_symmetry.space_group_name_H-M   'P 1'
#
loop_
_entity.id
_entity.type
_entity.pdbx_description
1 polymer ?
#
loop_
_entity_poly.entity_id
_entity_poly.type
_entity_poly.pdbx_seq_one_letter_code
_entity_poly.pdbx_strand_id
1 'polypeptide(L)'
;ENFLGFTCDKFRLDEVIGQKRNVYTLWVRYKKSPHYPASRQPIPVRYEMRGYNSLLGSHFDHYFLDYDSYEHDDIPNEVFELDDTMVCVPFPGPGAGHYATFNPMQEFVHPAVDHHVEHSFNHFKRKHGIKYPSDSEHEYRKNVFRQNLRFINSKNRARLSYTLAVNHLADKTDEELRARRGFRSSGVYNTGKPFPYNVEKLKDDLPDQYDWRLYGAVTPVKDQSVCGSCWSFGTIGHIEGAYFLKNGGNLVRLSQQALIDCSWQYGNNGCDGGEDFRAYQWMMKMGGVPTEEDYGPYLGQDGYCHAQNLTLVAPITGFVNVTSGDSNAFKIALLKHGPLSVAIDASPRTFSFYSHGVYYEPQCKNGLDELDHAVLAVGYGTINGEDYWLVKNSWSTYWGNDGYILMSARKNNCGVMTMPTYVEM
;
A
#
# COMPACT_ATOMS: atom_id res chain seq x y z
N GLU A 1 6.48 -31.07 -33.35
CA GLU A 1 5.09 -31.00 -32.86
C GLU A 1 4.47 -29.70 -33.37
N ASN A 2 3.18 -29.64 -33.68
CA ASN A 2 2.53 -28.39 -34.07
C ASN A 2 2.03 -27.66 -32.81
N PHE A 3 2.44 -26.41 -32.61
CA PHE A 3 2.08 -25.60 -31.45
C PHE A 3 1.79 -24.16 -31.88
N LEU A 4 0.64 -23.61 -31.47
CA LEU A 4 0.14 -22.27 -31.87
C LEU A 4 0.21 -22.02 -33.40
N GLY A 5 -0.10 -23.04 -34.20
CA GLY A 5 -0.08 -22.95 -35.67
C GLY A 5 1.33 -23.02 -36.30
N PHE A 6 2.39 -23.17 -35.51
CA PHE A 6 3.76 -23.35 -35.99
C PHE A 6 4.22 -24.80 -35.86
N THR A 7 5.03 -25.27 -36.83
CA THR A 7 5.78 -26.52 -36.68
C THR A 7 7.03 -26.26 -35.85
N CYS A 8 7.07 -26.84 -34.66
CA CYS A 8 8.09 -26.60 -33.65
C CYS A 8 8.86 -27.88 -33.30
N ASP A 9 10.16 -27.73 -33.06
CA ASP A 9 10.95 -28.70 -32.30
C ASP A 9 10.63 -28.51 -30.82
N LYS A 10 10.50 -29.63 -30.11
CA LYS A 10 10.22 -29.64 -28.68
C LYS A 10 11.42 -30.18 -27.94
N PHE A 11 12.05 -29.33 -27.17
CA PHE A 11 13.14 -29.67 -26.27
C PHE A 11 12.57 -29.90 -24.89
N ARG A 12 13.01 -30.95 -24.22
CA ARG A 12 12.61 -31.26 -22.85
C ARG A 12 13.84 -31.56 -22.02
N LEU A 13 13.95 -30.89 -20.88
CA LEU A 13 14.93 -31.17 -19.84
C LEU A 13 14.17 -31.65 -18.60
N ASP A 14 14.49 -32.86 -18.15
CA ASP A 14 14.00 -33.38 -16.87
C ASP A 14 15.14 -33.30 -15.85
N GLU A 15 14.94 -32.57 -14.76
CA GLU A 15 15.93 -32.41 -13.70
C GLU A 15 15.36 -32.97 -12.39
N VAL A 16 16.15 -33.79 -11.68
CA VAL A 16 15.74 -34.41 -10.41
C VAL A 16 16.70 -33.98 -9.31
N ILE A 17 16.17 -33.31 -8.29
CA ILE A 17 16.93 -32.85 -7.12
C ILE A 17 16.34 -33.50 -5.88
N GLY A 18 17.07 -34.45 -5.27
CA GLY A 18 16.54 -35.28 -4.18
C GLY A 18 15.36 -36.13 -4.65
N GLN A 19 14.18 -35.96 -4.05
CA GLN A 19 12.93 -36.64 -4.44
C GLN A 19 12.03 -35.77 -5.36
N LYS A 20 12.47 -34.56 -5.72
CA LYS A 20 11.70 -33.59 -6.50
C LYS A 20 12.07 -33.67 -7.97
N ARG A 21 11.08 -33.68 -8.88
CA ARG A 21 11.26 -33.70 -10.34
C ARG A 21 10.73 -32.42 -10.97
N ASN A 22 11.59 -31.78 -11.77
CA ASN A 22 11.26 -30.62 -12.59
C ASN A 22 11.32 -31.00 -14.07
N VAL A 23 10.35 -30.51 -14.83
CA VAL A 23 10.23 -30.73 -16.27
C VAL A 23 10.19 -29.37 -16.94
N TYR A 24 11.21 -29.09 -17.73
CA TYR A 24 11.33 -27.88 -18.55
C TYR A 24 11.10 -28.28 -20.00
N THR A 25 10.19 -27.59 -20.69
CA THR A 25 9.84 -27.86 -22.08
C THR A 25 9.91 -26.56 -22.88
N LEU A 26 10.63 -26.57 -23.98
CA LEU A 26 10.80 -25.42 -24.88
C LEU A 26 10.36 -25.82 -26.29
N TRP A 27 9.44 -25.07 -26.86
CA TRP A 27 9.05 -25.17 -28.27
C TRP A 27 9.80 -24.11 -29.05
N VAL A 28 10.53 -24.54 -30.08
CA VAL A 28 11.34 -23.68 -30.93
C VAL A 28 10.92 -23.91 -32.37
N ARG A 29 10.62 -22.82 -33.09
CA ARG A 29 10.52 -22.84 -34.55
C ARG A 29 11.80 -22.26 -35.14
N TYR A 30 11.98 -22.37 -36.44
CA TYR A 30 13.18 -21.85 -37.09
C TYR A 30 12.84 -20.91 -38.24
N LYS A 31 13.61 -19.83 -38.35
CA LYS A 31 13.72 -19.06 -39.59
C LYS A 31 15.09 -19.28 -40.23
N LYS A 32 15.21 -19.09 -41.54
CA LYS A 32 16.53 -19.04 -42.18
C LYS A 32 17.26 -17.80 -41.69
N SER A 33 18.54 -17.93 -41.34
CA SER A 33 19.32 -16.76 -40.98
C SER A 33 19.53 -15.88 -42.23
N PRO A 34 19.26 -14.56 -42.14
CA PRO A 34 19.56 -13.64 -43.24
C PRO A 34 21.06 -13.48 -43.47
N HIS A 35 21.89 -13.65 -42.42
CA HIS A 35 23.34 -13.48 -42.49
C HIS A 35 24.10 -14.77 -42.83
N TYR A 36 23.54 -15.93 -42.47
CA TYR A 36 24.18 -17.23 -42.67
C TYR A 36 23.20 -18.22 -43.31
N PRO A 37 23.10 -18.30 -44.65
CA PRO A 37 22.06 -19.07 -45.34
C PRO A 37 22.03 -20.57 -45.02
N ALA A 38 23.17 -21.12 -44.57
CA ALA A 38 23.31 -22.50 -44.13
C ALA A 38 22.83 -22.75 -42.68
N SER A 39 22.57 -21.70 -41.90
CA SER A 39 22.13 -21.78 -40.51
C SER A 39 20.64 -21.48 -40.36
N ARG A 40 20.04 -22.11 -39.36
CA ARG A 40 18.67 -21.87 -38.94
C ARG A 40 18.70 -21.13 -37.61
N GLN A 41 17.99 -20.02 -37.53
CA GLN A 41 17.86 -19.22 -36.33
C GLN A 41 16.70 -19.74 -35.47
N PRO A 42 16.97 -20.18 -34.23
CA PRO A 42 15.94 -20.68 -33.33
C PRO A 42 15.07 -19.53 -32.81
N ILE A 43 13.77 -19.59 -33.05
CA ILE A 43 12.78 -18.66 -32.52
C ILE A 43 12.00 -19.39 -31.43
N PRO A 44 12.08 -18.97 -30.16
CA PRO A 44 11.27 -19.56 -29.11
C PRO A 44 9.79 -19.25 -29.38
N VAL A 45 8.93 -20.25 -29.17
CA VAL A 45 7.47 -20.14 -29.33
C VAL A 45 6.80 -20.25 -27.98
N ARG A 46 7.21 -21.23 -27.17
CA ARG A 46 6.76 -21.37 -25.79
C ARG A 46 7.85 -21.97 -24.92
N TYR A 47 7.92 -21.53 -23.69
CA TYR A 47 8.62 -22.20 -22.62
C TYR A 47 7.61 -22.63 -21.55
N GLU A 48 7.74 -23.84 -21.04
CA GLU A 48 6.90 -24.39 -19.98
C GLU A 48 7.78 -25.04 -18.93
N MET A 49 7.53 -24.73 -17.66
CA MET A 49 8.16 -25.38 -16.52
C MET A 49 7.06 -26.00 -15.66
N ARG A 50 7.16 -27.31 -15.39
CA ARG A 50 6.30 -28.05 -14.46
C ARG A 50 7.18 -28.71 -13.42
N GLY A 51 7.11 -28.27 -12.18
CA GLY A 51 8.02 -28.77 -11.17
C GLY A 51 8.01 -27.95 -9.90
N TYR A 52 8.83 -28.35 -8.96
CA TYR A 52 9.12 -27.56 -7.79
C TYR A 52 9.98 -26.37 -8.19
N ASN A 53 9.69 -25.22 -7.62
CA ASN A 53 10.54 -24.06 -7.85
C ASN A 53 11.94 -24.33 -7.25
N SER A 54 12.92 -24.63 -8.12
CA SER A 54 14.29 -24.97 -7.70
C SER A 54 15.01 -23.80 -7.04
N LEU A 55 14.51 -22.58 -7.23
CA LEU A 55 15.07 -21.35 -6.66
C LEU A 55 14.39 -20.96 -5.33
N LEU A 56 13.21 -21.52 -5.01
CA LEU A 56 12.37 -21.09 -3.88
C LEU A 56 11.94 -22.22 -2.94
N GLY A 57 12.19 -23.47 -3.31
CA GLY A 57 11.76 -24.64 -2.55
C GLY A 57 10.24 -24.78 -2.37
N SER A 58 9.43 -23.95 -3.04
CA SER A 58 7.97 -23.88 -2.91
C SER A 58 7.23 -25.11 -3.46
N HIS A 59 5.90 -25.05 -3.42
CA HIS A 59 4.96 -26.04 -3.97
C HIS A 59 5.25 -26.39 -5.45
N PHE A 60 4.61 -27.45 -5.93
CA PHE A 60 4.68 -27.83 -7.34
C PHE A 60 3.98 -26.74 -8.17
N ASP A 61 4.76 -25.98 -8.93
CA ASP A 61 4.31 -24.86 -9.72
C ASP A 61 4.34 -25.21 -11.21
N HIS A 62 3.45 -24.58 -11.98
CA HIS A 62 3.39 -24.72 -13.43
C HIS A 62 3.42 -23.33 -14.06
N TYR A 63 4.53 -22.98 -14.68
CA TYR A 63 4.70 -21.73 -15.41
C TYR A 63 4.78 -21.99 -16.89
N PHE A 64 4.28 -21.05 -17.69
CA PHE A 64 4.53 -21.02 -19.12
C PHE A 64 4.69 -19.59 -19.61
N LEU A 65 5.49 -19.45 -20.67
CA LEU A 65 5.76 -18.22 -21.38
C LEU A 65 5.46 -18.50 -22.85
N ASP A 66 4.48 -17.79 -23.40
CA ASP A 66 4.26 -17.76 -24.85
C ASP A 66 5.00 -16.55 -25.42
N TYR A 67 5.77 -16.75 -26.48
CA TYR A 67 6.56 -15.71 -27.10
C TYR A 67 5.78 -15.11 -28.27
N ASP A 68 5.30 -13.87 -28.10
CA ASP A 68 4.55 -13.17 -29.14
C ASP A 68 5.45 -12.70 -30.30
N SER A 69 6.65 -12.23 -29.98
CA SER A 69 7.66 -11.82 -30.96
C SER A 69 9.07 -12.12 -30.48
N TYR A 70 9.99 -12.35 -31.43
CA TYR A 70 11.40 -12.55 -31.16
C TYR A 70 12.23 -12.22 -32.41
N GLU A 71 13.17 -11.30 -32.26
CA GLU A 71 14.05 -10.83 -33.32
C GLU A 71 15.50 -11.16 -32.99
N HIS A 72 16.27 -11.50 -34.02
CA HIS A 72 17.71 -11.76 -33.90
C HIS A 72 18.54 -10.58 -34.40
N ASP A 73 17.87 -9.55 -34.91
CA ASP A 73 18.54 -8.46 -35.60
C ASP A 73 19.16 -7.55 -34.55
N ASP A 74 20.31 -6.96 -34.89
CA ASP A 74 20.97 -6.02 -33.99
C ASP A 74 20.02 -4.86 -33.71
N ILE A 75 19.92 -4.49 -32.43
CA ILE A 75 19.12 -3.34 -32.02
C ILE A 75 19.72 -2.09 -32.71
N PRO A 76 18.93 -1.30 -33.47
CA PRO A 76 19.44 -0.14 -34.19
C PRO A 76 20.23 0.80 -33.27
N ASN A 77 21.37 1.32 -33.74
CA ASN A 77 22.25 2.17 -32.93
C ASN A 77 21.52 3.41 -32.37
N GLU A 78 20.57 3.95 -33.12
CA GLU A 78 19.67 5.04 -32.72
C GLU A 78 18.90 4.78 -31.42
N VAL A 79 18.64 3.51 -31.05
CA VAL A 79 17.99 3.14 -29.78
C VAL A 79 18.92 3.42 -28.58
N PHE A 80 20.24 3.39 -28.80
CA PHE A 80 21.26 3.67 -27.79
C PHE A 80 21.80 5.10 -27.88
N GLU A 81 21.39 5.88 -28.88
CA GLU A 81 21.70 7.29 -28.96
C GLU A 81 20.88 8.02 -27.89
N LEU A 82 21.60 8.62 -26.94
CA LEU A 82 21.00 9.46 -25.92
C LEU A 82 20.60 10.79 -26.57
N ASP A 83 19.44 11.32 -26.20
CA ASP A 83 19.04 12.67 -26.60
C ASP A 83 20.08 13.66 -26.07
N ASP A 84 20.65 14.50 -26.95
CA ASP A 84 21.69 15.49 -26.64
C ASP A 84 21.26 16.50 -25.55
N THR A 85 19.96 16.57 -25.24
CA THR A 85 19.41 17.37 -24.14
C THR A 85 19.45 16.66 -22.78
N MET A 86 19.84 15.38 -22.72
CA MET A 86 19.95 14.61 -21.49
C MET A 86 21.21 14.99 -20.69
N VAL A 87 20.99 15.42 -19.45
CA VAL A 87 22.08 15.72 -18.52
C VAL A 87 22.51 14.44 -17.80
N CYS A 88 23.80 14.09 -17.90
CA CYS A 88 24.37 12.99 -17.12
C CYS A 88 24.25 13.27 -15.61
N VAL A 89 23.63 12.36 -14.88
CA VAL A 89 23.57 12.36 -13.41
C VAL A 89 24.41 11.22 -12.85
N PRO A 90 24.90 11.31 -11.59
CA PRO A 90 25.63 10.21 -10.95
C PRO A 90 24.85 8.89 -10.96
N PHE A 91 25.54 7.76 -11.19
CA PHE A 91 25.01 6.39 -11.10
C PHE A 91 24.45 6.12 -9.68
N PRO A 92 23.24 5.57 -9.48
CA PRO A 92 22.46 6.00 -8.32
C PRO A 92 22.81 5.25 -7.03
N GLY A 93 23.46 5.98 -6.10
CA GLY A 93 22.92 6.17 -4.76
C GLY A 93 21.60 6.98 -4.82
N PRO A 94 20.84 7.06 -3.71
CA PRO A 94 19.38 7.16 -3.72
C PRO A 94 18.84 8.42 -4.40
N GLY A 95 18.21 8.29 -5.56
CA GLY A 95 17.49 9.37 -6.23
C GLY A 95 17.01 8.99 -7.63
N ALA A 96 15.70 9.17 -7.88
CA ALA A 96 14.99 9.12 -9.15
C ALA A 96 15.32 7.93 -10.10
N GLY A 97 14.61 6.82 -9.89
CA GLY A 97 14.51 5.75 -10.90
C GLY A 97 15.47 4.59 -10.65
N HIS A 98 15.08 3.67 -9.76
CA HIS A 98 15.64 2.32 -9.78
C HIS A 98 15.17 1.59 -11.05
N TYR A 99 15.76 1.90 -12.20
CA TYR A 99 15.75 0.98 -13.34
C TYR A 99 16.80 -0.08 -13.05
N ALA A 100 16.53 -0.94 -12.06
CA ALA A 100 17.23 -2.21 -12.03
C ALA A 100 16.94 -2.87 -13.38
N THR A 101 17.99 -3.16 -14.14
CA THR A 101 17.99 -3.98 -15.36
C THR A 101 17.62 -5.41 -14.96
N PHE A 102 16.41 -5.60 -14.45
CA PHE A 102 15.81 -6.91 -14.30
C PHE A 102 15.57 -7.39 -15.72
N ASN A 103 16.33 -8.40 -16.14
CA ASN A 103 15.95 -9.30 -17.19
C ASN A 103 15.29 -10.51 -16.50
N PRO A 104 13.95 -10.49 -16.30
CA PRO A 104 13.28 -11.57 -15.57
C PRO A 104 13.50 -12.91 -16.27
N MET A 105 13.71 -12.90 -17.59
CA MET A 105 14.05 -14.10 -18.35
C MET A 105 15.43 -14.66 -18.01
N GLN A 106 16.43 -13.81 -17.75
CA GLN A 106 17.75 -14.27 -17.32
C GLN A 106 17.68 -15.00 -15.97
N GLU A 107 16.84 -14.55 -15.03
CA GLU A 107 16.62 -15.26 -13.75
C GLU A 107 15.99 -16.66 -13.95
N PHE A 108 15.12 -16.83 -14.96
CA PHE A 108 14.51 -18.14 -15.24
C PHE A 108 15.42 -19.10 -16.00
N VAL A 109 16.32 -18.57 -16.82
CA VAL A 109 17.19 -19.36 -17.72
C VAL A 109 18.58 -19.60 -17.11
N HIS A 110 19.04 -18.71 -16.23
CA HIS A 110 20.36 -18.78 -15.62
C HIS A 110 20.32 -18.45 -14.11
N PRO A 111 19.77 -19.36 -13.27
CA PRO A 111 19.52 -19.13 -11.85
C PRO A 111 20.78 -18.85 -11.01
N ALA A 112 21.97 -19.08 -11.54
CA ALA A 112 23.24 -18.91 -10.84
C ALA A 112 23.68 -17.44 -10.61
N VAL A 113 22.92 -16.43 -11.07
CA VAL A 113 23.32 -15.01 -11.02
C VAL A 113 22.35 -14.15 -10.20
N ASP A 114 21.96 -14.64 -9.02
CA ASP A 114 21.05 -13.97 -8.07
C ASP A 114 21.70 -12.79 -7.30
N HIS A 115 22.90 -12.34 -7.69
CA HIS A 115 23.67 -11.31 -6.96
C HIS A 115 22.88 -10.03 -6.67
N HIS A 116 22.01 -9.61 -7.59
CA HIS A 116 21.25 -8.37 -7.45
C HIS A 116 20.06 -8.49 -6.46
N VAL A 117 19.32 -9.61 -6.46
CA VAL A 117 18.27 -9.88 -5.47
C VAL A 117 18.90 -10.08 -4.10
N GLU A 118 20.00 -10.83 -4.01
CA GLU A 118 20.72 -11.05 -2.77
C GLU A 118 21.22 -9.73 -2.17
N HIS A 119 21.83 -8.88 -2.99
CA HIS A 119 22.27 -7.55 -2.56
C HIS A 119 21.09 -6.69 -2.08
N SER A 120 20.00 -6.66 -2.84
CA SER A 120 18.81 -5.85 -2.53
C SER A 120 18.13 -6.34 -1.24
N PHE A 121 18.02 -7.65 -1.07
CA PHE A 121 17.45 -8.27 0.12
C PHE A 121 18.33 -8.06 1.35
N ASN A 122 19.65 -8.15 1.21
CA ASN A 122 20.59 -7.82 2.28
C ASN A 122 20.54 -6.34 2.65
N HIS A 123 20.40 -5.44 1.68
CA HIS A 123 20.17 -4.01 1.95
C HIS A 123 18.84 -3.81 2.70
N PHE A 124 17.75 -4.41 2.24
CA PHE A 124 16.43 -4.38 2.90
C PHE A 124 16.50 -4.86 4.36
N LYS A 125 17.10 -6.03 4.61
CA LYS A 125 17.29 -6.56 5.97
C LYS A 125 18.08 -5.60 6.86
N ARG A 126 19.19 -5.05 6.36
CA ARG A 126 20.01 -4.09 7.12
C ARG A 126 19.24 -2.79 7.41
N LYS A 127 18.55 -2.23 6.42
CA LYS A 127 17.78 -0.99 6.54
C LYS A 127 16.67 -1.08 7.59
N HIS A 128 15.99 -2.23 7.65
CA HIS A 128 14.86 -2.45 8.55
C HIS A 128 15.20 -3.29 9.79
N GLY A 129 16.48 -3.62 10.01
CA GLY A 129 16.92 -4.40 11.17
C GLY A 129 16.35 -5.83 11.24
N ILE A 130 16.04 -6.44 10.10
CA ILE A 130 15.32 -7.73 10.03
C ILE A 130 16.29 -8.90 10.23
N LYS A 131 15.89 -9.83 11.11
CA LYS A 131 16.54 -11.12 11.32
C LYS A 131 15.48 -12.22 11.29
N TYR A 132 15.70 -13.24 10.47
CA TYR A 132 14.81 -14.39 10.38
C TYR A 132 15.27 -15.51 11.33
N PRO A 133 14.32 -16.27 11.93
CA PRO A 133 14.63 -17.29 12.93
C PRO A 133 15.30 -18.54 12.35
N SER A 134 15.16 -18.80 11.05
CA SER A 134 15.73 -19.96 10.37
C SER A 134 16.11 -19.64 8.94
N ASP A 135 17.00 -20.44 8.36
CA ASP A 135 17.37 -20.34 6.94
C ASP A 135 16.16 -20.63 6.03
N SER A 136 15.26 -21.51 6.45
CA SER A 136 14.02 -21.78 5.71
C SER A 136 13.13 -20.54 5.64
N GLU A 137 12.97 -19.80 6.74
CA GLU A 137 12.20 -18.55 6.75
C GLU A 137 12.92 -17.46 5.96
N HIS A 138 14.25 -17.40 6.04
CA HIS A 138 15.06 -16.47 5.25
C HIS A 138 14.82 -16.65 3.75
N GLU A 139 14.93 -17.86 3.23
CA GLU A 139 14.74 -18.15 1.80
C GLU A 139 13.29 -17.91 1.37
N TYR A 140 12.32 -18.27 2.22
CA TYR A 140 10.92 -17.96 1.98
C TYR A 140 10.67 -16.45 1.86
N ARG A 141 11.20 -15.65 2.78
CA ARG A 141 11.04 -14.19 2.79
C ARG A 141 11.78 -13.52 1.65
N LYS A 142 12.96 -14.02 1.29
CA LYS A 142 13.72 -13.59 0.12
C LYS A 142 12.91 -13.79 -1.16
N ASN A 143 12.20 -14.91 -1.28
CA ASN A 143 11.30 -15.14 -2.40
C ASN A 143 10.17 -14.12 -2.46
N VAL A 144 9.44 -13.94 -1.34
CA VAL A 144 8.34 -12.96 -1.25
C VAL A 144 8.85 -11.56 -1.63
N PHE A 145 9.99 -11.17 -1.07
CA PHE A 145 10.69 -9.93 -1.41
C PHE A 145 10.99 -9.81 -2.90
N ARG A 146 11.52 -10.85 -3.54
CA ARG A 146 11.81 -10.84 -4.97
C ARG A 146 10.54 -10.62 -5.80
N GLN A 147 9.42 -11.26 -5.45
CA GLN A 147 8.16 -11.05 -6.19
C GLN A 147 7.63 -9.62 -6.01
N ASN A 148 7.71 -9.07 -4.78
CA ASN A 148 7.35 -7.69 -4.50
C ASN A 148 8.25 -6.70 -5.26
N LEU A 149 9.56 -6.95 -5.29
CA LEU A 149 10.53 -6.13 -6.04
C LEU A 149 10.24 -6.13 -7.55
N ARG A 150 9.96 -7.30 -8.14
CA ARG A 150 9.55 -7.41 -9.55
C ARG A 150 8.28 -6.61 -9.84
N PHE A 151 7.29 -6.70 -8.95
CA PHE A 151 6.03 -5.95 -9.07
C PHE A 151 6.27 -4.43 -9.02
N ILE A 152 7.03 -3.96 -8.03
CA ILE A 152 7.40 -2.54 -7.85
C ILE A 152 8.07 -2.01 -9.13
N ASN A 153 9.08 -2.73 -9.63
CA ASN A 153 9.81 -2.31 -10.82
C ASN A 153 8.91 -2.33 -12.07
N SER A 154 8.00 -3.29 -12.18
CA SER A 154 7.03 -3.35 -13.29
C SER A 154 6.11 -2.14 -13.32
N LYS A 155 5.55 -1.76 -12.16
CA LYS A 155 4.66 -0.60 -12.06
C LYS A 155 5.40 0.72 -12.30
N ASN A 156 6.64 0.84 -11.83
CA ASN A 156 7.46 2.03 -12.09
C ASN A 156 7.81 2.22 -13.58
N ARG A 157 7.89 1.14 -14.38
CA ARG A 157 8.06 1.24 -15.84
C ARG A 157 6.82 1.76 -16.58
N ALA A 158 5.64 1.69 -15.96
CA ALA A 158 4.39 2.14 -16.57
C ALA A 158 4.21 3.66 -16.55
N ARG A 159 5.14 4.43 -15.97
CA ARG A 159 5.11 5.90 -15.89
C ARG A 159 3.78 6.45 -15.37
N LEU A 160 3.32 5.91 -14.23
CA LEU A 160 2.11 6.35 -13.55
C LEU A 160 2.32 7.72 -12.87
N SER A 161 1.22 8.36 -12.43
CA SER A 161 1.22 9.61 -11.64
C SER A 161 1.87 9.48 -10.24
N TYR A 162 2.24 8.26 -9.86
CA TYR A 162 2.91 7.91 -8.62
C TYR A 162 3.98 6.84 -8.86
N THR A 163 4.87 6.67 -7.88
CA THR A 163 5.91 5.66 -7.87
C THR A 163 5.73 4.70 -6.70
N LEU A 164 6.26 3.49 -6.88
CA LEU A 164 6.39 2.48 -5.84
C LEU A 164 7.84 2.36 -5.38
N ALA A 165 8.06 1.99 -4.12
CA ALA A 165 9.38 1.73 -3.57
C ALA A 165 9.39 0.52 -2.63
N VAL A 166 10.56 -0.10 -2.49
CA VAL A 166 10.80 -1.10 -1.44
C VAL A 166 10.71 -0.42 -0.07
N ASN A 167 9.78 -0.88 0.75
CA ASN A 167 9.60 -0.46 2.13
C ASN A 167 9.66 -1.67 3.08
N HIS A 168 9.44 -1.45 4.36
CA HIS A 168 9.49 -2.48 5.42
C HIS A 168 8.46 -3.63 5.24
N LEU A 169 7.49 -3.49 4.32
CA LEU A 169 6.49 -4.50 4.00
C LEU A 169 6.89 -5.38 2.81
N ALA A 170 8.05 -5.14 2.19
CA ALA A 170 8.45 -5.83 0.97
C ALA A 170 8.65 -7.35 1.13
N ASP A 171 8.83 -7.87 2.35
CA ASP A 171 8.92 -9.31 2.61
C ASP A 171 7.60 -9.95 3.06
N LYS A 172 6.47 -9.22 2.95
CA LYS A 172 5.14 -9.69 3.37
C LYS A 172 4.31 -10.22 2.22
N THR A 173 3.52 -11.25 2.50
CA THR A 173 2.54 -11.81 1.57
C THR A 173 1.26 -10.97 1.53
N ASP A 174 0.42 -11.21 0.53
CA ASP A 174 -0.87 -10.53 0.40
C ASP A 174 -1.79 -10.83 1.60
N GLU A 175 -1.72 -12.03 2.19
CA GLU A 175 -2.48 -12.37 3.41
C GLU A 175 -1.99 -11.60 4.63
N GLU A 176 -0.67 -11.46 4.80
CA GLU A 176 -0.09 -10.71 5.91
C GLU A 176 -0.36 -9.21 5.80
N LEU A 177 -0.41 -8.68 4.56
CA LEU A 177 -0.81 -7.30 4.29
C LEU A 177 -2.30 -7.10 4.57
N ARG A 178 -3.15 -8.06 4.16
CA ARG A 178 -4.60 -8.02 4.43
C ARG A 178 -4.91 -8.02 5.92
N ALA A 179 -4.16 -8.75 6.74
CA ALA A 179 -4.36 -8.79 8.19
C ALA A 179 -4.20 -7.41 8.86
N ARG A 180 -3.47 -6.47 8.23
CA ARG A 180 -3.27 -5.10 8.74
C ARG A 180 -4.41 -4.15 8.36
N ARG A 181 -5.28 -4.56 7.45
CA ARG A 181 -6.43 -3.78 6.98
C ARG A 181 -7.63 -4.18 7.82
N GLY A 182 -7.83 -3.42 8.88
CA GLY A 182 -8.74 -3.76 9.97
C GLY A 182 -10.04 -2.97 10.00
N PHE A 183 -10.30 -2.11 9.01
CA PHE A 183 -11.62 -1.52 8.92
C PHE A 183 -12.59 -2.58 8.40
N ARG A 184 -13.73 -2.72 9.07
CA ARG A 184 -14.77 -3.68 8.68
C ARG A 184 -16.13 -3.01 8.78
N SER A 185 -16.70 -2.65 7.63
CA SER A 185 -18.10 -2.19 7.56
C SER A 185 -19.01 -3.27 8.14
N SER A 186 -19.77 -2.91 9.16
CA SER A 186 -20.80 -3.79 9.72
C SER A 186 -22.15 -3.66 9.01
N GLY A 187 -22.30 -2.67 8.11
CA GLY A 187 -23.58 -2.34 7.47
C GLY A 187 -24.67 -1.85 8.44
N VAL A 188 -24.32 -1.65 9.72
CA VAL A 188 -25.26 -1.21 10.76
C VAL A 188 -25.42 0.31 10.70
N TYR A 189 -26.63 0.79 10.97
CA TYR A 189 -26.89 2.22 11.10
C TYR A 189 -26.00 2.83 12.19
N ASN A 190 -25.09 3.73 11.79
CA ASN A 190 -24.05 4.24 12.66
C ASN A 190 -24.49 5.38 13.59
N THR A 191 -25.75 5.81 13.59
CA THR A 191 -26.29 6.90 14.44
C THR A 191 -25.68 8.29 14.26
N GLY A 192 -24.79 8.47 13.27
CA GLY A 192 -24.18 9.78 12.98
C GLY A 192 -25.20 10.80 12.49
N LYS A 193 -25.06 12.05 12.94
CA LYS A 193 -25.91 13.16 12.49
C LYS A 193 -25.64 13.48 11.00
N PRO A 194 -26.63 14.00 10.27
CA PRO A 194 -26.41 14.46 8.90
C PRO A 194 -25.50 15.70 8.88
N PHE A 195 -24.78 15.87 7.77
CA PHE A 195 -23.93 17.04 7.56
C PHE A 195 -24.76 18.35 7.61
N PRO A 196 -24.45 19.29 8.53
CA PRO A 196 -25.35 20.41 8.83
C PRO A 196 -25.12 21.64 7.92
N TYR A 197 -24.07 21.66 7.11
CA TYR A 197 -23.69 22.84 6.35
C TYR A 197 -24.35 22.92 4.98
N ASN A 198 -24.70 24.14 4.57
CA ASN A 198 -25.10 24.42 3.19
C ASN A 198 -23.83 24.59 2.32
N VAL A 199 -23.51 23.55 1.56
CA VAL A 199 -22.31 23.50 0.71
C VAL A 199 -22.28 24.62 -0.32
N GLU A 200 -23.41 24.91 -0.97
CA GLU A 200 -23.51 25.94 -2.01
C GLU A 200 -23.16 27.34 -1.52
N LYS A 201 -23.38 27.63 -0.24
CA LYS A 201 -23.05 28.93 0.36
C LYS A 201 -21.59 29.07 0.79
N LEU A 202 -20.87 27.96 0.95
CA LEU A 202 -19.52 27.95 1.53
C LEU A 202 -18.45 27.56 0.53
N LYS A 203 -18.83 27.00 -0.62
CA LYS A 203 -17.88 26.49 -1.62
C LYS A 203 -16.94 27.56 -2.18
N ASP A 204 -17.40 28.80 -2.28
CA ASP A 204 -16.62 29.91 -2.87
C ASP A 204 -15.55 30.45 -1.90
N ASP A 205 -15.66 30.13 -0.59
CA ASP A 205 -14.71 30.53 0.45
C ASP A 205 -13.63 29.46 0.71
N LEU A 206 -13.65 28.35 -0.02
CA LEU A 206 -12.71 27.25 0.18
C LEU A 206 -11.35 27.60 -0.46
N PRO A 207 -10.23 27.51 0.28
CA PRO A 207 -8.91 27.67 -0.31
C PRO A 207 -8.63 26.53 -1.29
N ASP A 208 -7.73 26.76 -2.25
CA ASP A 208 -7.35 25.73 -3.24
C ASP A 208 -6.59 24.57 -2.60
N GLN A 209 -5.82 24.86 -1.54
CA GLN A 209 -5.00 23.91 -0.83
C GLN A 209 -5.06 24.16 0.68
N TYR A 210 -4.98 23.09 1.46
CA TYR A 210 -4.99 23.17 2.91
C TYR A 210 -4.27 21.95 3.52
N ASP A 211 -3.45 22.17 4.54
CA ASP A 211 -2.65 21.11 5.18
C ASP A 211 -2.57 21.32 6.70
N TRP A 212 -3.31 20.52 7.46
CA TRP A 212 -3.35 20.58 8.92
C TRP A 212 -2.02 20.28 9.60
N ARG A 213 -1.06 19.64 8.91
CA ARG A 213 0.29 19.42 9.45
C ARG A 213 1.01 20.75 9.71
N LEU A 214 0.81 21.73 8.82
CA LEU A 214 1.42 23.06 8.94
C LEU A 214 0.82 23.88 10.10
N TYR A 215 -0.40 23.56 10.52
CA TYR A 215 -1.12 24.24 11.59
C TYR A 215 -1.03 23.53 12.94
N GLY A 216 -0.31 22.40 13.03
CA GLY A 216 -0.07 21.68 14.29
C GLY A 216 -1.20 20.76 14.76
N ALA A 217 -2.24 20.54 13.95
CA ALA A 217 -3.38 19.68 14.33
C ALA A 217 -3.16 18.18 14.03
N VAL A 218 -1.91 17.77 13.73
CA VAL A 218 -1.58 16.40 13.31
C VAL A 218 -0.37 15.91 14.10
N THR A 219 -0.53 14.81 14.84
CA THR A 219 0.56 14.15 15.56
C THR A 219 1.56 13.49 14.60
N PRO A 220 2.75 13.08 15.06
CA PRO A 220 3.65 12.26 14.25
C PRO A 220 2.97 10.99 13.71
N VAL A 221 3.46 10.49 12.58
CA VAL A 221 3.01 9.19 12.02
C VAL A 221 3.35 8.08 13.01
N LYS A 222 2.40 7.16 13.19
CA LYS A 222 2.52 5.99 14.07
C LYS A 222 2.57 4.69 13.26
N ASP A 223 2.74 3.56 13.94
CA ASP A 223 2.82 2.24 13.33
C ASP A 223 1.89 1.26 14.08
N GLN A 224 0.85 0.76 13.39
CA GLN A 224 -0.07 -0.24 13.92
C GLN A 224 0.53 -1.66 13.95
N SER A 225 1.70 -1.86 13.33
CA SER A 225 2.35 -3.17 13.24
C SER A 225 1.38 -4.21 12.64
N VAL A 226 1.47 -5.47 13.10
CA VAL A 226 0.72 -6.63 12.60
C VAL A 226 -0.77 -6.61 12.95
N CYS A 227 -1.20 -5.71 13.82
CA CYS A 227 -2.56 -5.61 14.33
C CYS A 227 -3.46 -4.90 13.32
N GLY A 228 -4.64 -5.45 13.04
CA GLY A 228 -5.69 -4.82 12.22
C GLY A 228 -6.42 -3.72 12.99
N SER A 229 -5.70 -2.76 13.57
CA SER A 229 -6.29 -1.68 14.35
C SER A 229 -6.26 -0.32 13.65
N CYS A 230 -6.16 -0.28 12.32
CA CYS A 230 -6.16 0.99 11.57
C CYS A 230 -7.34 1.90 11.95
N TRP A 231 -8.49 1.31 12.27
CA TRP A 231 -9.68 2.02 12.75
C TRP A 231 -9.37 2.87 13.98
N SER A 232 -8.61 2.36 14.96
CA SER A 232 -8.27 3.14 16.15
C SER A 232 -7.31 4.29 15.84
N PHE A 233 -6.40 4.11 14.87
CA PHE A 233 -5.47 5.18 14.45
C PHE A 233 -6.19 6.30 13.68
N GLY A 234 -7.08 5.96 12.75
CA GLY A 234 -7.92 6.93 12.04
C GLY A 234 -8.82 7.71 12.99
N THR A 235 -9.52 7.00 13.90
CA THR A 235 -10.35 7.61 14.94
C THR A 235 -9.54 8.52 15.85
N ILE A 236 -8.47 8.04 16.48
CA ILE A 236 -7.68 8.87 17.40
C ILE A 236 -7.06 10.06 16.68
N GLY A 237 -6.51 9.87 15.48
CA GLY A 237 -5.93 10.98 14.73
C GLY A 237 -6.96 12.09 14.47
N HIS A 238 -8.22 11.73 14.25
CA HIS A 238 -9.31 12.67 14.12
C HIS A 238 -9.62 13.37 15.45
N ILE A 239 -9.73 12.63 16.56
CA ILE A 239 -9.95 13.19 17.90
C ILE A 239 -8.81 14.13 18.31
N GLU A 240 -7.54 13.76 18.07
CA GLU A 240 -6.37 14.59 18.38
C GLU A 240 -6.47 15.96 17.67
N GLY A 241 -6.82 15.94 16.38
CA GLY A 241 -7.01 17.15 15.58
C GLY A 241 -8.21 17.98 16.02
N ALA A 242 -9.38 17.35 16.22
CA ALA A 242 -10.57 18.05 16.70
C ALA A 242 -10.35 18.67 18.10
N TYR A 243 -9.60 17.98 18.97
CA TYR A 243 -9.29 18.46 20.32
C TYR A 243 -8.30 19.62 20.29
N PHE A 244 -7.30 19.57 19.41
CA PHE A 244 -6.39 20.69 19.14
C PHE A 244 -7.16 21.98 18.81
N LEU A 245 -8.19 21.90 17.96
CA LEU A 245 -9.02 23.06 17.61
C LEU A 245 -9.81 23.61 18.82
N LYS A 246 -10.21 22.75 19.76
CA LYS A 246 -11.01 23.14 20.94
C LYS A 246 -10.19 23.60 22.12
N ASN A 247 -8.99 23.06 22.32
CA ASN A 247 -8.19 23.26 23.52
C ASN A 247 -7.15 24.39 23.39
N GLY A 248 -7.37 25.31 22.45
CA GLY A 248 -6.52 26.47 22.23
C GLY A 248 -5.24 26.17 21.46
N GLY A 249 -5.21 25.11 20.63
CA GLY A 249 -4.06 24.76 19.80
C GLY A 249 -2.99 23.94 20.53
N ASN A 250 -3.37 23.21 21.59
CA ASN A 250 -2.46 22.34 22.32
C ASN A 250 -2.59 20.90 21.84
N LEU A 251 -1.67 20.41 21.02
CA LEU A 251 -1.77 19.05 20.49
C LEU A 251 -1.49 18.02 21.59
N VAL A 252 -2.46 17.15 21.88
CA VAL A 252 -2.35 16.07 22.87
C VAL A 252 -2.31 14.74 22.14
N ARG A 253 -1.39 13.85 22.53
CA ARG A 253 -1.31 12.48 22.00
C ARG A 253 -2.25 11.58 22.79
N LEU A 254 -3.17 10.92 22.09
CA LEU A 254 -4.19 10.07 22.71
C LEU A 254 -3.91 8.59 22.42
N SER A 255 -4.45 7.72 23.28
CA SER A 255 -4.16 6.28 23.24
C SER A 255 -5.04 5.54 22.23
N GLN A 256 -4.41 5.00 21.18
CA GLN A 256 -5.04 4.02 20.27
C GLN A 256 -5.34 2.70 20.99
N GLN A 257 -4.46 2.31 21.92
CA GLN A 257 -4.61 1.06 22.68
C GLN A 257 -5.87 1.09 23.56
N ALA A 258 -6.23 2.27 24.09
CA ALA A 258 -7.47 2.42 24.85
C ALA A 258 -8.72 2.06 24.02
N LEU A 259 -8.76 2.46 22.74
CA LEU A 259 -9.87 2.07 21.88
C LEU A 259 -9.88 0.55 21.64
N ILE A 260 -8.71 -0.02 21.35
CA ILE A 260 -8.54 -1.46 21.08
C ILE A 260 -9.02 -2.27 22.28
N ASP A 261 -8.63 -1.90 23.49
CA ASP A 261 -8.91 -2.69 24.70
C ASP A 261 -10.33 -2.46 25.24
N CYS A 262 -10.89 -1.26 25.07
CA CYS A 262 -12.10 -0.84 25.80
C CYS A 262 -13.39 -0.78 24.96
N SER A 263 -13.33 -0.73 23.63
CA SER A 263 -14.53 -0.56 22.80
C SER A 263 -15.20 -1.86 22.35
N TRP A 264 -14.82 -3.00 22.93
CA TRP A 264 -15.37 -4.33 22.62
C TRP A 264 -16.89 -4.42 22.80
N GLN A 265 -17.40 -3.86 23.90
CA GLN A 265 -18.84 -3.86 24.19
C GLN A 265 -19.67 -3.02 23.19
N TYR A 266 -19.00 -2.19 22.39
CA TYR A 266 -19.61 -1.36 21.35
C TYR A 266 -19.48 -2.00 19.96
N GLY A 267 -18.90 -3.20 19.88
CA GLY A 267 -18.83 -4.03 18.67
C GLY A 267 -17.54 -3.90 17.85
N ASN A 268 -16.55 -3.15 18.34
CA ASN A 268 -15.18 -3.27 17.82
C ASN A 268 -14.54 -4.57 18.30
N ASN A 269 -13.60 -5.10 17.54
CA ASN A 269 -12.97 -6.39 17.80
C ASN A 269 -11.44 -6.26 17.85
N GLY A 270 -10.94 -5.20 18.51
CA GLY A 270 -9.51 -4.98 18.72
C GLY A 270 -8.68 -5.06 17.43
N CYS A 271 -7.70 -5.97 17.41
CA CYS A 271 -6.83 -6.24 16.27
C CYS A 271 -7.49 -6.98 15.10
N ASP A 272 -8.69 -7.56 15.30
CA ASP A 272 -9.46 -8.18 14.22
C ASP A 272 -10.34 -7.18 13.46
N GLY A 273 -10.39 -5.94 13.93
CA GLY A 273 -10.97 -4.82 13.20
C GLY A 273 -12.07 -4.08 13.93
N GLY A 274 -12.53 -2.99 13.33
CA GLY A 274 -13.49 -2.10 13.96
C GLY A 274 -13.88 -0.91 13.08
N GLU A 275 -14.72 -0.06 13.68
CA GLU A 275 -15.33 1.12 13.08
C GLU A 275 -15.20 2.32 14.02
N ASP A 276 -15.02 3.50 13.45
CA ASP A 276 -14.82 4.75 14.19
C ASP A 276 -16.04 5.13 15.03
N PHE A 277 -17.25 4.97 14.51
CA PHE A 277 -18.47 5.33 15.23
C PHE A 277 -18.67 4.52 16.53
N ARG A 278 -18.20 3.26 16.56
CA ARG A 278 -18.27 2.42 17.76
C ARG A 278 -17.31 2.91 18.83
N ALA A 279 -16.14 3.39 18.41
CA ALA A 279 -15.22 4.08 19.30
C ALA A 279 -15.82 5.38 19.83
N TYR A 280 -16.51 6.16 18.98
CA TYR A 280 -17.22 7.36 19.41
C TYR A 280 -18.32 7.05 20.43
N GLN A 281 -19.09 5.98 20.24
CA GLN A 281 -20.11 5.56 21.20
C GLN A 281 -19.52 5.20 22.57
N TRP A 282 -18.38 4.50 22.57
CA TRP A 282 -17.62 4.24 23.79
C TRP A 282 -17.14 5.53 24.46
N MET A 283 -16.53 6.44 23.70
CA MET A 283 -16.04 7.72 24.21
C MET A 283 -17.15 8.60 24.79
N MET A 284 -18.31 8.68 24.13
CA MET A 284 -19.47 9.42 24.63
C MET A 284 -19.97 8.87 25.97
N LYS A 285 -19.89 7.55 26.17
CA LYS A 285 -20.28 6.93 27.45
C LYS A 285 -19.23 7.14 28.55
N MET A 286 -17.95 7.03 28.20
CA MET A 286 -16.84 7.14 29.14
C MET A 286 -16.51 8.59 29.52
N GLY A 287 -16.86 9.56 28.66
CA GLY A 287 -16.53 10.96 28.85
C GLY A 287 -15.15 11.37 28.30
N GLY A 288 -14.60 10.60 27.35
CA GLY A 288 -13.32 10.89 26.71
C GLY A 288 -12.45 9.66 26.47
N VAL A 289 -11.16 9.90 26.24
CA VAL A 289 -10.12 8.89 26.02
C VAL A 289 -8.86 9.30 26.79
N PRO A 290 -8.09 8.35 27.35
CA PRO A 290 -6.86 8.68 28.06
C PRO A 290 -5.74 9.08 27.09
N THR A 291 -4.74 9.78 27.61
CA THR A 291 -3.53 10.12 26.85
C THR A 291 -2.71 8.86 26.55
N GLU A 292 -1.86 8.93 25.52
CA GLU A 292 -0.90 7.85 25.22
C GLU A 292 0.07 7.60 26.41
N GLU A 293 0.41 8.65 27.14
CA GLU A 293 1.31 8.57 28.30
C GLU A 293 0.64 7.85 29.48
N ASP A 294 -0.61 8.20 29.81
CA ASP A 294 -1.31 7.64 30.97
C ASP A 294 -1.78 6.19 30.74
N TYR A 295 -2.17 5.85 29.50
CA TYR A 295 -2.61 4.48 29.17
C TYR A 295 -1.42 3.51 28.99
N GLY A 296 -0.27 4.05 28.61
CA GLY A 296 0.91 3.26 28.25
C GLY A 296 1.05 3.02 26.74
N PRO A 297 2.15 2.36 26.34
CA PRO A 297 2.53 2.24 24.94
C PRO A 297 1.55 1.39 24.15
N TYR A 298 1.46 1.68 22.85
CA TYR A 298 0.77 0.82 21.91
C TYR A 298 1.44 -0.56 21.84
N LEU A 299 0.66 -1.62 22.04
CA LEU A 299 1.18 -3.00 22.14
C LEU A 299 1.11 -3.76 20.81
N GLY A 300 0.26 -3.33 19.87
CA GLY A 300 0.04 -4.07 18.63
C GLY A 300 -0.63 -5.42 18.84
N GLN A 301 -1.40 -5.56 19.91
CA GLN A 301 -2.18 -6.73 20.29
C GLN A 301 -3.35 -6.32 21.17
N ASP A 302 -4.31 -7.22 21.36
CA ASP A 302 -5.42 -7.02 22.28
C ASP A 302 -4.95 -7.06 23.74
N GLY A 303 -5.47 -6.14 24.55
CA GLY A 303 -5.20 -6.02 25.97
C GLY A 303 -6.48 -5.93 26.82
N TYR A 304 -6.28 -5.75 28.13
CA TYR A 304 -7.38 -5.55 29.07
C TYR A 304 -7.67 -4.08 29.27
N CYS A 305 -8.94 -3.70 29.12
CA CYS A 305 -9.37 -2.33 29.36
C CYS A 305 -9.10 -1.88 30.80
N HIS A 306 -8.37 -0.77 30.95
CA HIS A 306 -8.11 -0.14 32.24
C HIS A 306 -8.31 1.40 32.21
N ALA A 307 -9.04 1.90 31.21
CA ALA A 307 -9.31 3.34 31.04
C ALA A 307 -10.11 3.96 32.20
N GLN A 308 -10.92 3.16 32.92
CA GLN A 308 -11.75 3.63 34.04
C GLN A 308 -10.94 4.17 35.22
N ASN A 309 -9.68 3.76 35.35
CA ASN A 309 -8.80 4.17 36.45
C ASN A 309 -7.91 5.37 36.08
N LEU A 310 -8.12 5.97 34.91
CA LEU A 310 -7.27 7.02 34.34
C LEU A 310 -8.06 8.31 34.13
N THR A 311 -7.33 9.42 34.01
CA THR A 311 -7.91 10.68 33.56
C THR A 311 -8.23 10.59 32.07
N LEU A 312 -9.48 10.92 31.72
CA LEU A 312 -9.94 10.96 30.34
C LEU A 312 -9.97 12.42 29.86
N VAL A 313 -9.56 12.63 28.62
CA VAL A 313 -9.55 13.92 27.94
C VAL A 313 -10.34 13.84 26.64
N ALA A 314 -10.52 14.97 25.96
CA ALA A 314 -11.24 15.07 24.68
C ALA A 314 -12.65 14.43 24.73
N PRO A 315 -13.55 14.88 25.63
CA PRO A 315 -14.93 14.44 25.63
C PRO A 315 -15.60 14.79 24.30
N ILE A 316 -16.51 13.92 23.84
CA ILE A 316 -17.33 14.15 22.65
C ILE A 316 -18.80 13.99 23.01
N THR A 317 -19.66 14.75 22.34
CA THR A 317 -21.12 14.78 22.54
C THR A 317 -21.90 14.17 21.38
N GLY A 318 -21.23 13.94 20.25
CA GLY A 318 -21.82 13.39 19.03
C GLY A 318 -20.81 13.28 17.91
N PHE A 319 -21.28 12.86 16.74
CA PHE A 319 -20.51 12.83 15.50
C PHE A 319 -21.43 12.98 14.30
N VAL A 320 -20.84 13.42 13.20
CA VAL A 320 -21.50 13.77 11.95
C VAL A 320 -20.91 12.94 10.83
N ASN A 321 -21.79 12.41 9.98
CA ASN A 321 -21.41 11.84 8.70
C ASN A 321 -21.37 12.97 7.66
N VAL A 322 -20.19 13.19 7.07
CA VAL A 322 -20.04 14.15 5.97
C VAL A 322 -20.77 13.61 4.73
N THR A 323 -21.34 14.49 3.92
CA THR A 323 -22.04 14.11 2.69
C THR A 323 -21.14 13.25 1.79
N SER A 324 -21.55 12.00 1.58
CA SER A 324 -20.76 11.00 0.83
C SER A 324 -20.53 11.44 -0.61
N GLY A 325 -19.28 11.35 -1.08
CA GLY A 325 -18.88 11.66 -2.45
C GLY A 325 -18.84 13.15 -2.82
N ASP A 326 -19.17 14.06 -1.89
CA ASP A 326 -19.15 15.51 -2.12
C ASP A 326 -17.80 16.11 -1.67
N SER A 327 -16.99 16.53 -2.65
CA SER A 327 -15.67 17.10 -2.40
C SER A 327 -15.71 18.43 -1.65
N ASN A 328 -16.74 19.25 -1.86
CA ASN A 328 -16.87 20.52 -1.16
C ASN A 328 -17.32 20.29 0.28
N ALA A 329 -18.25 19.37 0.53
CA ALA A 329 -18.61 18.95 1.89
C ALA A 329 -17.38 18.43 2.66
N PHE A 330 -16.54 17.62 2.00
CA PHE A 330 -15.29 17.10 2.56
C PHE A 330 -14.31 18.23 2.93
N LYS A 331 -14.09 19.19 2.02
CA LYS A 331 -13.24 20.37 2.27
C LYS A 331 -13.79 21.24 3.40
N ILE A 332 -15.11 21.50 3.43
CA ILE A 332 -15.77 22.26 4.50
C ILE A 332 -15.57 21.57 5.86
N ALA A 333 -15.77 20.25 5.92
CA ALA A 333 -15.58 19.47 7.13
C ALA A 333 -14.13 19.55 7.61
N LEU A 334 -13.15 19.36 6.72
CA LEU A 334 -11.72 19.49 7.03
C LEU A 334 -11.39 20.86 7.63
N LEU A 335 -11.87 21.95 7.03
CA LEU A 335 -11.55 23.31 7.47
C LEU A 335 -12.20 23.67 8.81
N LYS A 336 -13.45 23.23 9.03
CA LYS A 336 -14.22 23.61 10.22
C LYS A 336 -13.98 22.71 11.43
N HIS A 337 -13.59 21.45 11.20
CA HIS A 337 -13.54 20.43 12.24
C HIS A 337 -12.17 19.75 12.39
N GLY A 338 -11.17 20.16 11.61
CA GLY A 338 -9.84 19.55 11.65
C GLY A 338 -9.71 18.34 10.71
N PRO A 339 -8.64 17.56 10.83
CA PRO A 339 -8.49 16.27 10.15
C PRO A 339 -9.74 15.39 10.27
N LEU A 340 -10.06 14.55 9.27
CA LEU A 340 -11.25 13.69 9.25
C LEU A 340 -10.90 12.21 9.32
N SER A 341 -11.69 11.44 10.06
CA SER A 341 -11.64 9.97 10.00
C SER A 341 -12.26 9.52 8.69
N VAL A 342 -11.53 8.72 7.90
CA VAL A 342 -12.01 8.18 6.62
C VAL A 342 -11.62 6.71 6.48
N ALA A 343 -12.39 5.98 5.67
CA ALA A 343 -12.03 4.62 5.26
C ALA A 343 -11.71 4.61 3.76
N ILE A 344 -10.80 3.72 3.36
CA ILE A 344 -10.37 3.52 1.98
C ILE A 344 -10.27 2.03 1.64
N ASP A 345 -10.29 1.72 0.34
CA ASP A 345 -9.81 0.46 -0.20
C ASP A 345 -8.27 0.50 -0.30
N ALA A 346 -7.59 -0.19 0.62
CA ALA A 346 -6.15 -0.41 0.57
C ALA A 346 -5.81 -1.84 0.12
N SER A 347 -6.76 -2.52 -0.53
CA SER A 347 -6.58 -3.87 -1.08
C SER A 347 -5.57 -3.98 -2.22
N PRO A 348 -5.41 -2.98 -3.11
CA PRO A 348 -4.44 -3.06 -4.19
C PRO A 348 -3.00 -3.11 -3.68
N ARG A 349 -2.21 -4.03 -4.23
CA ARG A 349 -0.77 -4.18 -3.91
C ARG A 349 0.06 -2.94 -4.24
N THR A 350 -0.43 -2.09 -5.16
CA THR A 350 0.15 -0.78 -5.47
C THR A 350 0.12 0.16 -4.25
N PHE A 351 -0.93 0.10 -3.42
CA PHE A 351 -1.01 0.86 -2.17
C PHE A 351 0.08 0.43 -1.16
N SER A 352 0.30 -0.88 -1.01
CA SER A 352 1.29 -1.42 -0.05
C SER A 352 2.72 -0.93 -0.29
N PHE A 353 3.06 -0.58 -1.53
CA PHE A 353 4.39 -0.11 -1.92
C PHE A 353 4.43 1.33 -2.39
N TYR A 354 3.35 2.10 -2.21
CA TYR A 354 3.32 3.51 -2.56
C TYR A 354 4.51 4.25 -1.94
N SER A 355 5.11 5.16 -2.71
CA SER A 355 6.21 6.01 -2.26
C SER A 355 5.87 7.49 -2.38
N HIS A 356 5.61 8.00 -3.58
CA HIS A 356 5.29 9.42 -3.78
C HIS A 356 4.47 9.66 -5.05
N GLY A 357 3.93 10.87 -5.21
CA GLY A 357 3.06 11.26 -6.34
C GLY A 357 1.57 11.07 -6.04
N VAL A 358 0.71 11.45 -6.99
CA VAL A 358 -0.75 11.37 -6.82
C VAL A 358 -1.22 9.95 -7.15
N TYR A 359 -1.65 9.23 -6.11
CA TYR A 359 -2.06 7.83 -6.20
C TYR A 359 -3.45 7.71 -6.84
N TYR A 360 -3.49 7.07 -8.01
CA TYR A 360 -4.73 6.68 -8.69
C TYR A 360 -4.64 5.20 -9.09
N GLU A 361 -5.60 4.40 -8.65
CA GLU A 361 -5.62 2.96 -8.93
C GLU A 361 -6.98 2.62 -9.55
N PRO A 362 -7.04 2.35 -10.87
CA PRO A 362 -8.30 2.02 -11.53
C PRO A 362 -9.07 0.85 -10.91
N GLN A 363 -8.36 -0.06 -10.22
CA GLN A 363 -8.95 -1.22 -9.57
C GLN A 363 -9.40 -0.95 -8.12
N CYS A 364 -9.14 0.25 -7.59
CA CYS A 364 -9.65 0.62 -6.27
C CYS A 364 -11.17 0.64 -6.28
N LYS A 365 -11.74 0.02 -5.26
CA LYS A 365 -13.15 0.03 -4.95
C LYS A 365 -13.52 1.29 -4.18
N ASN A 366 -14.81 1.63 -4.15
CA ASN A 366 -15.29 2.81 -3.43
C ASN A 366 -16.66 2.61 -2.77
N GLY A 367 -17.25 1.40 -2.84
CA GLY A 367 -18.43 1.04 -2.08
C GLY A 367 -18.13 0.93 -0.58
N LEU A 368 -19.13 1.18 0.26
CA LEU A 368 -18.99 1.17 1.72
C LEU A 368 -18.45 -0.17 2.25
N ASP A 369 -18.99 -1.29 1.75
CA ASP A 369 -18.61 -2.64 2.18
C ASP A 369 -17.33 -3.15 1.50
N GLU A 370 -16.70 -2.32 0.68
CA GLU A 370 -15.47 -2.64 -0.05
C GLU A 370 -14.24 -1.96 0.54
N LEU A 371 -14.43 -1.03 1.49
CA LEU A 371 -13.35 -0.38 2.21
C LEU A 371 -12.81 -1.33 3.28
N ASP A 372 -11.49 -1.35 3.46
CA ASP A 372 -10.83 -2.28 4.39
C ASP A 372 -9.78 -1.62 5.29
N HIS A 373 -9.48 -0.33 5.07
CA HIS A 373 -8.45 0.38 5.82
C HIS A 373 -8.92 1.77 6.25
N ALA A 374 -8.76 2.08 7.53
CA ALA A 374 -9.11 3.39 8.10
C ALA A 374 -7.86 4.25 8.24
N VAL A 375 -7.98 5.51 7.82
CA VAL A 375 -6.88 6.47 7.74
C VAL A 375 -7.39 7.86 8.11
N LEU A 376 -6.49 8.83 8.15
CA LEU A 376 -6.81 10.20 8.54
C LEU A 376 -6.60 11.15 7.37
N ALA A 377 -7.65 11.79 6.89
CA ALA A 377 -7.51 12.88 5.93
C ALA A 377 -7.08 14.16 6.67
N VAL A 378 -5.96 14.75 6.25
CA VAL A 378 -5.35 15.91 6.95
C VAL A 378 -5.24 17.14 6.06
N GLY A 379 -5.64 17.04 4.79
CA GLY A 379 -5.54 18.16 3.86
C GLY A 379 -5.92 17.79 2.44
N TYR A 380 -5.72 18.74 1.54
CA TYR A 380 -5.94 18.60 0.11
C TYR A 380 -5.13 19.64 -0.68
N GLY A 381 -5.02 19.44 -1.97
CA GLY A 381 -4.44 20.41 -2.89
C GLY A 381 -4.44 19.88 -4.32
N THR A 382 -3.65 20.52 -5.16
CA THR A 382 -3.52 20.18 -6.58
C THR A 382 -2.04 20.13 -6.96
N ILE A 383 -1.61 19.07 -7.64
CA ILE A 383 -0.25 18.96 -8.22
C ILE A 383 -0.41 18.64 -9.70
N ASN A 384 0.24 19.43 -10.56
CA ASN A 384 0.20 19.25 -12.03
C ASN A 384 -1.22 19.14 -12.62
N GLY A 385 -2.18 19.88 -12.05
CA GLY A 385 -3.58 19.83 -12.45
C GLY A 385 -4.38 18.62 -11.93
N GLU A 386 -3.78 17.77 -11.09
CA GLU A 386 -4.45 16.66 -10.42
C GLU A 386 -4.75 16.99 -8.95
N ASP A 387 -6.03 17.02 -8.61
CA ASP A 387 -6.50 17.21 -7.24
C ASP A 387 -6.26 15.95 -6.40
N TYR A 388 -5.82 16.16 -5.16
CA TYR A 388 -5.54 15.09 -4.21
C TYR A 388 -6.08 15.38 -2.80
N TRP A 389 -6.36 14.31 -2.08
CA TRP A 389 -6.51 14.29 -0.63
C TRP A 389 -5.19 13.91 0.00
N LEU A 390 -4.72 14.70 0.96
CA LEU A 390 -3.56 14.38 1.77
C LEU A 390 -4.00 13.49 2.93
N VAL A 391 -3.50 12.27 2.96
CA VAL A 391 -3.93 11.24 3.91
C VAL A 391 -2.73 10.75 4.72
N LYS A 392 -2.88 10.72 6.03
CA LYS A 392 -1.95 10.14 6.99
C LYS A 392 -2.28 8.66 7.18
N ASN A 393 -1.28 7.80 6.99
CA ASN A 393 -1.39 6.36 7.22
C ASN A 393 -0.83 5.98 8.61
N SER A 394 -1.04 4.73 9.01
CA SER A 394 -0.61 4.13 10.28
C SER A 394 0.39 2.99 10.07
N TRP A 395 1.14 2.99 8.96
CA TRP A 395 2.13 1.97 8.61
C TRP A 395 3.56 2.51 8.67
N SER A 396 3.89 3.26 9.73
CA SER A 396 5.22 3.85 9.94
C SER A 396 5.59 4.95 8.92
N THR A 397 6.63 5.71 9.24
CA THR A 397 7.24 6.69 8.31
C THR A 397 8.02 6.00 7.19
N TYR A 398 8.30 4.70 7.30
CA TYR A 398 8.95 3.92 6.24
C TYR A 398 8.03 3.59 5.06
N TRP A 399 6.74 3.88 5.14
CA TRP A 399 5.77 3.69 4.06
C TRP A 399 5.38 5.04 3.45
N GLY A 400 5.14 5.07 2.13
CA GLY A 400 4.69 6.28 1.44
C GLY A 400 5.68 7.42 1.53
N ASN A 401 5.14 8.64 1.54
CA ASN A 401 5.90 9.88 1.65
C ASN A 401 5.95 10.26 3.12
N ASP A 402 6.92 9.71 3.85
CA ASP A 402 7.06 9.84 5.30
C ASP A 402 5.79 9.48 6.09
N GLY A 403 5.10 8.41 5.65
CA GLY A 403 3.85 7.93 6.25
C GLY A 403 2.58 8.55 5.68
N TYR A 404 2.69 9.41 4.68
CA TYR A 404 1.56 10.05 4.00
C TYR A 404 1.40 9.57 2.57
N ILE A 405 0.19 9.76 2.04
CA ILE A 405 -0.16 9.50 0.65
C ILE A 405 -1.02 10.64 0.09
N LEU A 406 -0.79 10.97 -1.17
CA LEU A 406 -1.64 11.88 -1.94
C LEU A 406 -2.64 11.03 -2.71
N MET A 407 -3.86 10.87 -2.21
CA MET A 407 -4.91 10.09 -2.86
C MET A 407 -5.60 10.93 -3.92
N SER A 408 -5.72 10.45 -5.16
CA SER A 408 -6.43 11.19 -6.19
C SER A 408 -7.89 11.48 -5.79
N ALA A 409 -8.33 12.73 -5.93
CA ALA A 409 -9.72 13.11 -5.67
C ALA A 409 -10.69 12.68 -6.79
N ARG A 410 -10.15 12.26 -7.95
CA ARG A 410 -10.92 11.86 -9.12
C ARG A 410 -11.80 10.65 -8.81
N LYS A 411 -13.09 10.73 -9.17
CA LYS A 411 -14.05 9.60 -9.12
C LYS A 411 -14.14 8.91 -7.74
N ASN A 412 -13.89 9.64 -6.65
CA ASN A 412 -13.83 9.07 -5.31
C ASN A 412 -12.90 7.83 -5.26
N ASN A 413 -11.71 7.95 -5.84
CA ASN A 413 -10.74 6.86 -5.95
C ASN A 413 -10.45 6.23 -4.57
N CYS A 414 -10.56 4.91 -4.47
CA CYS A 414 -10.42 4.13 -3.24
C CYS A 414 -11.39 4.52 -2.11
N GLY A 415 -12.46 5.27 -2.39
CA GLY A 415 -13.52 5.56 -1.42
C GLY A 415 -13.19 6.60 -0.33
N VAL A 416 -12.18 7.45 -0.53
CA VAL A 416 -11.77 8.47 0.47
C VAL A 416 -12.95 9.32 0.98
N MET A 417 -13.91 9.64 0.11
CA MET A 417 -15.10 10.44 0.44
C MET A 417 -16.34 9.59 0.70
N THR A 418 -16.24 8.26 0.78
CA THR A 418 -17.40 7.37 0.92
C THR A 418 -18.02 7.49 2.31
N MET A 419 -17.20 7.55 3.37
CA MET A 419 -17.70 7.65 4.75
C MET A 419 -16.83 8.56 5.66
N PRO A 420 -16.62 9.84 5.31
CA PRO A 420 -15.89 10.74 6.19
C PRO A 420 -16.73 11.06 7.42
N THR A 421 -16.12 11.00 8.60
CA THR A 421 -16.77 11.38 9.86
C THR A 421 -15.97 12.45 10.59
N TYR A 422 -16.69 13.27 11.36
CA TYR A 422 -16.09 14.12 12.40
C TYR A 422 -16.92 14.13 13.68
N VAL A 423 -16.29 14.41 14.81
CA VAL A 423 -16.93 14.49 16.13
C VAL A 423 -17.36 15.90 16.49
N GLU A 424 -18.37 15.97 17.35
CA GLU A 424 -18.76 17.18 18.06
C GLU A 424 -18.19 17.13 19.48
N MET A 425 -17.24 18.03 19.76
CA MET A 425 -16.63 18.22 21.09
C MET A 425 -17.32 19.30 21.89
#